data_AF-A0A1E3W154-F1
#
_entry.id   AF-A0A1E3W154-F1
#
_cell.length_a   1.000
_cell.length_b   1.000
_cell.length_c   1.000
_cell.angle_alpha   90.00
_cell.angle_beta   90.00
_cell.angle_gamma   90.00
#
_symmetry.space_group_name_H-M   'P 1'
#
loop_
_entity.id
_entity.type
_entity.pdbx_description
1 polymer ?
#
loop_
_entity_poly.entity_id
_entity_poly.type
_entity_poly.pdbx_seq_one_letter_code
_entity_poly.pdbx_strand_id
1 'polypeptide(L)'
;MLLGDLLSRFDDESVAASTLLRLGDGDLLAAVHAGAEADGLTPGLFIARAVQRYAHEASDEEWTALIGELGRAEDPGLACLKRALIYTINGLR
;
A
#
# COMPACT_ATOMS: atom_id res chain seq x y z
N MET A 1 12.41 -6.04 11.90
CA MET A 1 11.19 -6.44 11.15
C MET A 1 11.63 -6.76 9.75
N LEU A 2 11.30 -7.93 9.20
CA LEU A 2 11.60 -8.21 7.80
C LEU A 2 10.56 -7.54 6.92
N LEU A 3 10.92 -7.22 5.66
CA LEU A 3 9.99 -6.59 4.72
C LEU A 3 8.76 -7.45 4.45
N GLY A 4 8.93 -8.78 4.39
CA GLY A 4 7.82 -9.73 4.29
C GLY A 4 6.86 -9.66 5.48
N ASP A 5 7.37 -9.47 6.70
CA ASP A 5 6.54 -9.30 7.90
C ASP A 5 5.79 -7.97 7.91
N LEU A 6 6.31 -6.96 7.20
CA LEU A 6 5.65 -5.68 7.05
C LEU A 6 4.48 -5.78 6.09
N LEU A 7 4.72 -6.39 4.93
CA LEU A 7 3.70 -6.56 3.89
C LEU A 7 2.55 -7.45 4.36
N SER A 8 2.85 -8.55 5.06
CA SER A 8 1.82 -9.48 5.56
C SER A 8 0.86 -8.86 6.58
N ARG A 9 1.25 -7.77 7.26
CA ARG A 9 0.34 -7.05 8.16
C ARG A 9 -0.80 -6.38 7.43
N PHE A 10 -0.61 -6.05 6.15
CA PHE A 10 -1.64 -5.40 5.34
C PHE A 10 -2.65 -6.39 4.75
N ASP A 11 -2.47 -7.70 4.98
CA ASP A 11 -3.51 -8.69 4.69
C ASP A 11 -4.71 -8.56 5.64
N ASP A 12 -4.52 -7.92 6.80
CA ASP A 12 -5.60 -7.54 7.69
C ASP A 12 -6.21 -6.19 7.22
N GLU A 13 -7.46 -6.25 6.74
CA GLU A 13 -8.21 -5.08 6.25
C GLU A 13 -8.31 -3.94 7.27
N SER A 14 -8.36 -4.25 8.57
CA SER A 14 -8.44 -3.26 9.64
C SER A 14 -7.10 -2.55 9.84
N VAL A 15 -6.00 -3.31 9.78
CA VAL A 15 -4.64 -2.74 9.81
C VAL A 15 -4.40 -1.88 8.57
N ALA A 16 -4.81 -2.36 7.40
CA ALA A 16 -4.69 -1.63 6.13
C ALA A 16 -5.46 -0.30 6.18
N ALA A 17 -6.74 -0.33 6.55
CA ALA A 17 -7.58 0.86 6.61
C ALA A 17 -7.11 1.87 7.68
N SER A 18 -6.77 1.40 8.89
CA SER A 18 -6.25 2.30 9.93
C SER A 18 -4.91 2.93 9.56
N THR A 19 -4.06 2.21 8.83
CA THR A 19 -2.77 2.74 8.36
C THR A 19 -2.96 3.79 7.26
N LEU A 20 -3.92 3.60 6.34
CA LEU A 20 -4.28 4.63 5.36
C LEU A 20 -4.80 5.90 6.02
N LEU A 21 -5.65 5.77 7.06
CA LEU A 21 -6.12 6.93 7.82
C LEU A 21 -4.98 7.68 8.52
N ARG A 22 -4.02 6.94 9.10
CA ARG A 22 -2.82 7.52 9.73
C ARG A 22 -1.89 8.22 8.73
N LEU A 23 -1.92 7.82 7.45
CA LEU A 23 -1.13 8.46 6.41
C LEU A 23 -1.54 9.92 6.17
N GLY A 24 -2.81 10.27 6.42
CA GLY A 24 -3.32 11.64 6.31
C GLY A 24 -3.32 12.19 4.88
N ASP A 25 -3.20 11.34 3.87
CA ASP A 25 -3.17 11.71 2.46
C ASP A 25 -4.58 11.63 1.86
N GLY A 26 -5.27 12.77 1.82
CA GLY A 26 -6.67 12.85 1.41
C GLY A 26 -6.92 12.45 -0.05
N ASP A 27 -5.97 12.75 -0.93
CA ASP A 27 -6.06 12.38 -2.35
C ASP A 27 -5.91 10.86 -2.52
N LEU A 28 -4.96 10.25 -1.79
CA LEU A 28 -4.79 8.81 -1.82
C LEU A 28 -6.00 8.08 -1.20
N LEU A 29 -6.58 8.63 -0.12
CA LEU A 29 -7.82 8.11 0.47
C LEU A 29 -8.96 8.13 -0.55
N ALA A 30 -9.16 9.25 -1.25
CA ALA A 30 -10.18 9.37 -2.29
C ALA A 30 -9.94 8.37 -3.44
N ALA A 31 -8.69 8.19 -3.87
CA ALA A 31 -8.34 7.25 -4.91
C ALA A 31 -8.60 5.78 -4.51
N VAL A 32 -8.29 5.42 -3.25
CA VAL A 32 -8.60 4.09 -2.70
C VAL A 32 -10.11 3.85 -2.68
N HIS A 33 -10.90 4.83 -2.22
CA HIS A 33 -12.36 4.70 -2.22
C HIS A 33 -12.91 4.53 -3.65
N ALA A 34 -12.44 5.34 -4.60
CA ALA A 34 -12.86 5.23 -6.00
C ALA A 34 -12.50 3.87 -6.62
N GLY A 35 -11.28 3.37 -6.36
CA GLY A 35 -10.84 2.05 -6.83
C GLY A 35 -11.64 0.90 -6.20
N ALA A 36 -11.88 0.98 -4.88
CA ALA A 36 -12.68 -0.01 -4.16
C ALA A 36 -14.13 -0.08 -4.70
N GLU A 37 -14.77 1.07 -4.92
CA GLU A 37 -16.11 1.13 -5.53
C GLU A 37 -16.13 0.57 -6.95
N ALA A 38 -15.12 0.89 -7.78
CA ALA A 38 -15.01 0.36 -9.15
C ALA A 38 -14.88 -1.17 -9.19
N ASP A 39 -14.18 -1.75 -8.21
CA ASP A 39 -13.97 -3.19 -8.09
C ASP A 39 -15.06 -3.90 -7.26
N GLY A 40 -16.01 -3.16 -6.69
CA GLY A 40 -17.04 -3.69 -5.79
C GLY A 40 -16.48 -4.26 -4.47
N LEU A 41 -15.41 -3.67 -3.94
CA LEU A 41 -14.69 -4.10 -2.74
C LEU A 41 -14.87 -3.12 -1.58
N THR A 42 -14.55 -3.57 -0.36
CA THR A 42 -14.32 -2.65 0.75
C THR A 42 -12.98 -1.91 0.53
N PRO A 43 -12.80 -0.69 1.08
CA PRO A 43 -11.51 0.00 1.03
C PRO A 43 -10.38 -0.82 1.65
N GLY A 44 -10.64 -1.51 2.76
CA GLY A 44 -9.66 -2.38 3.43
C GLY A 44 -9.18 -3.51 2.52
N LEU A 45 -10.11 -4.22 1.87
CA LEU A 45 -9.80 -5.30 0.95
C LEU A 45 -9.09 -4.80 -0.31
N PHE A 46 -9.46 -3.62 -0.83
CA PHE A 46 -8.77 -2.99 -1.95
C PHE A 46 -7.30 -2.70 -1.61
N ILE A 47 -7.04 -2.13 -0.43
CA ILE A 47 -5.68 -1.86 0.04
C ILE A 47 -4.88 -3.16 0.21
N ALA A 48 -5.46 -4.19 0.84
CA ALA A 48 -4.80 -5.49 1.02
C ALA A 48 -4.40 -6.10 -0.33
N ARG A 49 -5.30 -6.06 -1.32
CA ARG A 49 -5.02 -6.51 -2.69
C ARG A 49 -3.96 -5.67 -3.38
N ALA A 50 -3.96 -4.35 -3.20
CA ALA A 50 -2.93 -3.47 -3.75
C ALA A 50 -1.54 -3.81 -3.21
N VAL A 51 -1.42 -4.06 -1.90
CA VAL A 51 -0.16 -4.49 -1.28
C VAL A 51 0.29 -5.85 -1.79
N GLN A 52 -0.62 -6.82 -1.88
CA GLN A 52 -0.34 -8.14 -2.45
C GLN A 52 0.12 -8.05 -3.91
N ARG A 53 -0.57 -7.24 -4.72
CA ARG A 53 -0.22 -7.03 -6.13
C ARG A 53 1.15 -6.38 -6.28
N TYR A 54 1.40 -5.32 -5.52
CA TYR A 54 2.72 -4.70 -5.46
C TYR A 54 3.80 -5.71 -5.08
N ALA A 55 3.57 -6.54 -4.06
CA ALA A 55 4.53 -7.56 -3.64
C ALA A 55 4.79 -8.64 -4.71
N HIS A 56 3.85 -8.86 -5.63
CA HIS A 56 3.98 -9.83 -6.71
C HIS A 56 4.59 -9.25 -7.98
N GLU A 57 4.29 -7.98 -8.29
CA GLU A 57 4.62 -7.33 -9.58
C GLU A 57 5.82 -6.39 -9.52
N ALA A 58 6.22 -5.92 -8.34
CA ALA A 58 7.35 -5.00 -8.20
C ALA A 58 8.65 -5.63 -8.73
N SER A 59 9.37 -4.88 -9.56
CA SER A 59 10.68 -5.28 -10.09
C SER A 59 11.78 -5.15 -9.04
N ASP A 60 12.96 -5.73 -9.30
CA ASP A 60 14.11 -5.64 -8.41
C ASP A 60 14.56 -4.18 -8.16
N GLU A 61 14.42 -3.31 -9.16
CA GLU A 61 14.68 -1.87 -9.02
C GLU A 61 13.67 -1.21 -8.08
N GLU A 62 12.38 -1.55 -8.20
CA GLU A 62 11.32 -1.03 -7.35
C GLU A 62 11.49 -1.52 -5.90
N TRP A 63 11.88 -2.78 -5.70
CA TRP A 63 12.26 -3.32 -4.39
C TRP A 63 13.45 -2.59 -3.78
N THR A 64 14.49 -2.32 -4.57
CA THR A 64 15.67 -1.59 -4.12
C THR A 64 15.31 -0.18 -3.68
N ALA A 65 14.46 0.51 -4.46
CA ALA A 65 13.97 1.84 -4.14
C ALA A 65 13.14 1.84 -2.85
N LEU A 66 12.23 0.87 -2.68
CA LEU A 66 11.45 0.71 -1.45
C LEU A 66 12.37 0.51 -0.24
N ILE A 67 13.32 -0.42 -0.28
CA ILE A 67 14.23 -0.68 0.86
C ILE A 67 15.00 0.60 1.24
N GLY A 68 15.48 1.35 0.23
CA GLY A 68 16.14 2.64 0.47
C GLY A 68 15.23 3.68 1.11
N GLU A 69 13.96 3.76 0.69
CA GLU A 69 12.95 4.64 1.28
C GLU A 69 12.62 4.25 2.73
N LEU A 70 12.35 2.96 2.97
CA LEU A 70 12.05 2.44 4.31
C LEU A 70 13.18 2.68 5.31
N GLY A 71 14.44 2.60 4.85
CA GLY A 71 15.61 2.88 5.69
C GLY A 71 15.72 4.33 6.17
N ARG A 72 14.97 5.26 5.58
CA ARG A 72 14.95 6.69 5.93
C ARG A 72 13.61 7.15 6.48
N ALA A 73 12.58 6.30 6.43
CA ALA A 73 11.24 6.65 6.85
C ALA A 73 11.13 6.64 8.39
N GLU A 74 10.43 7.64 8.94
CA GLU A 74 10.09 7.67 10.37
C GLU A 74 9.09 6.55 10.72
N ASP A 75 8.14 6.27 9.83
CA ASP A 75 7.26 5.11 9.89
C ASP A 75 7.38 4.28 8.59
N PRO A 76 8.16 3.20 8.61
CA PRO A 76 8.30 2.30 7.46
C PRO A 76 6.96 1.69 7.00
N GLY A 77 5.98 1.50 7.89
CA GLY A 77 4.68 0.98 7.52
C GLY A 77 3.88 1.96 6.67
N LEU A 78 3.88 3.24 7.04
CA LEU A 78 3.23 4.29 6.26
C LEU A 78 3.89 4.47 4.89
N ALA A 79 5.23 4.49 4.85
CA ALA A 79 5.97 4.60 3.60
C ALA A 79 5.71 3.42 2.66
N CYS A 80 5.75 2.19 3.20
CA CYS A 80 5.46 0.98 2.44
C CYS A 80 4.04 0.99 1.85
N LEU A 81 3.03 1.31 2.67
CA LEU A 81 1.65 1.36 2.23
C LEU A 81 1.44 2.41 1.13
N LYS A 82 1.97 3.62 1.34
CA LYS A 82 1.85 4.72 0.38
C LYS A 82 2.43 4.32 -0.97
N ARG A 83 3.63 3.75 -0.99
CA ARG A 83 4.30 3.33 -2.22
C ARG A 83 3.53 2.23 -2.95
N ALA A 84 3.08 1.21 -2.24
CA ALA A 84 2.30 0.11 -2.82
C ALA A 84 0.98 0.60 -3.45
N LEU A 85 0.28 1.52 -2.78
CA LEU A 85 -0.95 2.12 -3.30
C LEU A 85 -0.70 2.97 -4.53
N ILE A 86 0.32 3.83 -4.52
CA ILE A 86 0.67 4.68 -5.66
C ILE A 86 1.05 3.82 -6.87
N TYR A 87 1.88 2.80 -6.68
CA TYR A 87 2.27 1.86 -7.74
C TYR A 87 1.04 1.20 -8.37
N THR A 88 0.15 0.67 -7.53
CA THR A 88 -1.04 -0.06 -7.96
C THR A 88 -2.04 0.86 -8.68
N ILE A 89 -2.31 2.04 -8.11
CA ILE A 89 -3.28 2.99 -8.68
C ILE A 89 -2.78 3.56 -10.01
N ASN A 90 -1.48 3.85 -10.14
CA ASN A 90 -0.91 4.36 -11.38
C ASN A 90 -0.84 3.29 -12.48
N GLY A 91 -0.65 2.02 -12.12
CA GLY A 91 -0.69 0.90 -13.06
C GLY A 91 -2.09 0.51 -13.56
N LEU A 92 -3.17 1.08 -13.00
CA LEU A 92 -4.55 0.87 -13.45
C LEU A 92 -4.98 1.85 -14.56
N ARG A 93 -4.13 2.82 -14.93
CA ARG A 93 -4.35 3.78 -16.03
C ARG A 93 -3.66 3.34 -17.31
#